data_AF-A0A936QHB6-F1
#
_entry.id   AF-A0A936QHB6-F1
#
_cell.length_a   1.000
_cell.length_b   1.000
_cell.length_c   1.000
_cell.angle_alpha   90.00
_cell.angle_beta   90.00
_cell.angle_gamma   90.00
#
_symmetry.space_group_name_H-M   'P 1'
#
loop_
_entity.id
_entity.type
_entity.pdbx_description
1 polymer ?
#
loop_
_entity_poly.entity_id
_entity_poly.type
_entity_poly.pdbx_seq_one_letter_code
_entity_poly.pdbx_strand_id
1 'polypeptide(L)'
;MEKYLQENISKEIKITKSFIKTTRVDNYVSIWKLKKPSEICFSPGSCFMIENIKESDFDKLKDLEIYGIGERKNEGFGRIAFGIQNDKNLTEDHLKKRKYFQNLQMEIPQIAKEFIKAAIKDIIVREIKTKAITDARDFNNKNKGKITKSLIGRLESFVKGSTDFENFKGKLNKNILRKPAKDQLENCTIEGMTFYDYLTESSIQVTDILKSSKLNSLSNELLINIYDLSKDVKLNNDLFNKYYLTFFAFLRKLIKKADVSGKKENNND
;
A
#
# COMPACT_ATOMS: atom_id res chain seq x y z
N MET A 1 26.56 8.57 30.01
CA MET A 1 25.79 9.78 29.68
C MET A 1 26.45 11.03 30.23
N GLU A 2 26.64 11.15 31.55
CA GLU A 2 27.29 12.34 32.15
C GLU A 2 28.66 12.69 31.52
N LYS A 3 29.58 11.72 31.46
CA LYS A 3 30.88 11.89 30.80
C LYS A 3 30.77 12.40 29.35
N TYR A 4 29.80 11.88 28.59
CA TYR A 4 29.57 12.31 27.21
C TYR A 4 29.14 13.78 27.15
N LEU A 5 28.23 14.20 28.05
CA LEU A 5 27.81 15.61 28.13
C LEU A 5 28.95 16.52 28.56
N GLN A 6 29.81 16.06 29.47
CA GLN A 6 30.98 16.82 29.92
C GLN A 6 32.01 17.02 28.80
N GLU A 7 32.20 16.02 27.94
CA GLU A 7 33.10 16.09 26.78
C GLU A 7 32.55 16.96 25.65
N ASN A 8 31.23 16.92 25.42
CA ASN A 8 30.61 17.59 24.27
C ASN A 8 30.07 19.00 24.59
N ILE A 9 29.86 19.34 25.87
CA ILE A 9 29.28 20.62 26.28
C ILE A 9 30.25 21.37 27.21
N SER A 10 30.38 20.94 28.46
CA SER A 10 31.21 21.59 29.49
C SER A 10 31.53 20.64 30.64
N LYS A 11 32.76 20.68 31.18
CA LYS A 11 33.23 19.81 32.27
C LYS A 11 32.47 20.01 33.60
N GLU A 12 31.80 21.13 33.77
CA GLU A 12 31.07 21.46 35.01
C GLU A 12 29.68 20.83 35.08
N ILE A 13 29.20 20.26 33.97
CA ILE A 13 27.89 19.63 33.88
C ILE A 13 27.81 18.39 34.75
N LYS A 14 26.70 18.29 35.49
CA LYS A 14 26.40 17.16 36.37
C LYS A 14 24.98 16.66 36.16
N ILE A 15 24.78 15.34 36.16
CA ILE A 15 23.45 14.74 36.16
C ILE A 15 23.02 14.51 37.60
N THR A 16 21.94 15.16 38.05
CA THR A 16 21.48 15.04 39.45
C THR A 16 20.37 14.02 39.65
N LYS A 17 19.53 13.83 38.63
CA LYS A 17 18.48 12.80 38.64
C LYS A 17 18.38 12.15 37.27
N SER A 18 18.01 10.88 37.24
CA SER A 18 17.78 10.17 35.98
C SER A 18 16.65 9.17 36.12
N PHE A 19 15.79 9.13 35.11
CA PHE A 19 14.83 8.05 34.90
C PHE A 19 15.24 7.32 33.62
N ILE A 20 15.73 6.09 33.75
CA ILE A 20 16.35 5.36 32.64
C ILE A 20 15.61 4.06 32.43
N LYS A 21 15.19 3.82 31.19
CA LYS A 21 14.75 2.51 30.74
C LYS A 21 15.66 2.06 29.62
N THR A 22 16.14 0.83 29.64
CA THR A 22 16.97 0.27 28.56
C THR A 22 16.15 -0.67 27.70
N THR A 23 16.48 -0.73 26.42
CA THR A 23 15.88 -1.69 25.48
C THR A 23 16.97 -2.29 24.60
N ARG A 24 16.71 -3.50 24.11
CA ARG A 24 17.55 -4.16 23.12
C ARG A 24 16.96 -3.90 21.74
N VAL A 25 17.79 -3.43 20.81
CA VAL A 25 17.39 -3.11 19.44
C VAL A 25 18.08 -4.07 18.48
N ASP A 26 17.26 -4.79 17.71
CA ASP A 26 17.69 -5.74 16.69
C ASP A 26 17.06 -5.32 15.36
N ASN A 27 17.89 -5.15 14.31
CA ASN A 27 17.42 -4.77 12.98
C ASN A 27 17.83 -5.81 11.92
N TYR A 28 17.06 -5.90 10.82
CA TYR A 28 17.40 -6.71 9.65
C TYR A 28 17.76 -5.80 8.47
N VAL A 29 18.88 -6.10 7.80
CA VAL A 29 19.35 -5.33 6.64
C VAL A 29 18.96 -6.06 5.37
N SER A 30 17.93 -5.55 4.68
CA SER A 30 17.38 -6.20 3.49
C SER A 30 18.38 -6.34 2.34
N ILE A 31 19.33 -5.41 2.20
CA ILE A 31 20.38 -5.45 1.15
C ILE A 31 21.31 -6.65 1.36
N TRP A 32 21.69 -6.92 2.62
CA TRP A 32 22.63 -8.00 2.97
C TRP A 32 21.95 -9.31 3.36
N LYS A 33 20.63 -9.29 3.49
CA LYS A 33 19.80 -10.40 3.97
C LYS A 33 20.25 -10.97 5.33
N LEU A 34 20.84 -10.13 6.18
CA LEU A 34 21.39 -10.51 7.49
C LEU A 34 20.85 -9.62 8.61
N LYS A 35 20.83 -10.17 9.83
CA LYS A 35 20.54 -9.41 11.05
C LYS A 35 21.75 -8.56 11.43
N LYS A 36 21.51 -7.32 11.83
CA LYS A 36 22.50 -6.50 12.53
C LYS A 36 22.71 -7.05 13.95
N PRO A 37 23.92 -6.90 14.52
CA PRO A 37 24.16 -7.16 15.92
C PRO A 37 23.16 -6.42 16.82
N SER A 38 22.74 -7.10 17.88
CA SER A 38 21.90 -6.50 18.91
C SER A 38 22.67 -5.46 19.70
N GLU A 39 22.06 -4.30 19.92
CA GLU A 39 22.63 -3.23 20.75
C GLU A 39 21.68 -2.92 21.92
N ILE A 40 22.26 -2.57 23.07
CA ILE A 40 21.50 -2.06 24.22
C ILE A 40 21.49 -0.54 24.12
N CYS A 41 20.32 0.07 24.13
CA CYS A 41 20.18 1.52 24.09
C CYS A 41 19.19 2.04 25.14
N PHE A 42 19.21 3.36 25.35
CA PHE A 42 18.17 4.02 26.15
C PHE A 42 16.86 3.98 25.38
N SER A 43 15.81 3.56 26.08
CA SER A 43 14.45 3.57 25.55
C SER A 43 13.94 5.01 25.44
N PRO A 44 13.06 5.28 24.46
CA PRO A 44 12.32 6.53 24.42
C PRO A 44 11.63 6.82 25.76
N GLY A 45 11.66 8.08 26.18
CA GLY A 45 11.13 8.51 27.49
C GLY A 45 12.11 8.38 28.66
N SER A 46 13.35 7.96 28.42
CA SER A 46 14.42 8.11 29.42
C SER A 46 14.79 9.59 29.57
N CYS A 47 14.87 10.08 30.81
CA CYS A 47 15.07 11.49 31.13
C CYS A 47 16.26 11.68 32.08
N PHE A 48 17.00 12.76 31.89
CA PHE A 48 18.14 13.15 32.72
C PHE A 48 17.98 14.61 33.15
N MET A 49 18.05 14.87 34.46
CA MET A 49 18.10 16.22 35.02
C MET A 49 19.56 16.66 35.07
N ILE A 50 19.85 17.79 34.43
CA ILE A 50 21.20 18.32 34.26
C ILE A 50 21.30 19.66 35.00
N GLU A 51 22.37 19.84 35.77
CA GLU A 51 22.70 21.07 36.48
C GLU A 51 24.01 21.70 35.94
N ASN A 52 24.28 22.93 36.37
CA ASN A 52 25.46 23.73 36.00
C ASN A 52 25.56 24.07 34.50
N ILE A 53 24.41 24.25 33.84
CA ILE A 53 24.35 24.73 32.47
C ILE A 53 24.57 26.25 32.48
N LYS A 54 25.55 26.73 31.72
CA LYS A 54 25.79 28.17 31.51
C LYS A 54 25.09 28.63 30.23
N GLU A 55 24.80 29.93 30.14
CA GLU A 55 24.20 30.51 28.92
C GLU A 55 25.09 30.29 27.68
N SER A 56 26.41 30.29 27.86
CA SER A 56 27.39 29.96 26.81
C SER A 56 27.29 28.54 26.27
N ASP A 57 26.60 27.63 26.96
CA ASP A 57 26.44 26.24 26.54
C ASP A 57 25.20 26.04 25.64
N PHE A 58 24.32 27.05 25.51
CA PHE A 58 23.04 26.91 24.82
C PHE A 58 23.16 26.58 23.34
N ASP A 59 24.15 27.12 22.64
CA ASP A 59 24.34 26.80 21.21
C ASP A 59 24.76 25.33 21.02
N LYS A 60 25.61 24.81 21.91
CA LYS A 60 25.97 23.38 21.90
C LYS A 60 24.79 22.48 22.23
N LEU A 61 23.91 22.92 23.14
CA LEU A 61 22.68 22.17 23.45
C LEU A 61 21.75 22.10 22.24
N LYS A 62 21.58 23.21 21.51
CA LYS A 62 20.82 23.23 20.25
C LYS A 62 21.43 22.29 19.21
N ASP A 63 22.75 22.29 19.08
CA ASP A 63 23.45 21.37 18.18
C ASP A 63 23.18 19.91 18.55
N LEU A 64 23.20 19.56 19.84
CA LEU A 64 22.89 18.20 20.28
C LEU A 64 21.42 17.82 20.05
N GLU A 65 20.49 18.78 20.10
CA GLU A 65 19.08 18.55 19.77
C GLU A 65 18.87 18.34 18.25
N ILE A 66 19.61 19.07 17.41
CA ILE A 66 19.56 18.93 15.95
C ILE A 66 20.23 17.63 15.49
N TYR A 67 21.45 17.39 15.93
CA TYR A 67 22.30 16.31 15.43
C TYR A 67 22.14 15.00 16.20
N GLY A 68 21.62 15.05 17.43
CA GLY A 68 21.52 13.90 18.33
C GLY A 68 22.85 13.47 18.96
N ILE A 69 22.76 12.51 19.87
CA ILE A 69 23.86 11.97 20.66
C ILE A 69 24.13 10.49 20.38
N GLY A 70 25.37 10.05 20.61
CA GLY A 70 25.74 8.64 20.45
C GLY A 70 25.78 8.19 18.98
N GLU A 71 25.40 6.93 18.73
CA GLU A 71 25.58 6.27 17.45
C GLU A 71 24.29 6.19 16.61
N ARG A 72 24.44 5.89 15.31
CA ARG A 72 23.33 5.62 14.37
C ARG A 72 22.30 6.76 14.25
N LYS A 73 22.80 8.00 14.38
CA LYS A 73 22.00 9.25 14.33
C LYS A 73 21.26 9.43 13.00
N ASN A 74 21.86 8.96 11.91
CA ASN A 74 21.27 8.92 10.57
C ASN A 74 20.06 7.95 10.45
N GLU A 75 19.95 6.95 11.33
CA GLU A 75 18.79 6.04 11.40
C GLU A 75 17.69 6.58 12.34
N GLY A 76 17.92 7.74 12.98
CA GLY A 76 16.98 8.36 13.93
C GLY A 76 17.24 8.03 15.40
N PHE A 77 18.30 7.30 15.73
CA PHE A 77 18.73 7.09 17.12
C PHE A 77 19.38 8.34 17.70
N GLY A 78 19.45 8.42 19.04
CA GLY A 78 20.15 9.50 19.72
C GLY A 78 19.43 10.85 19.74
N ARG A 79 18.17 10.91 19.30
CA ARG A 79 17.34 12.11 19.37
C ARG A 79 17.09 12.47 20.83
N ILE A 80 17.38 13.73 21.19
CA ILE A 80 17.10 14.29 22.51
C ILE A 80 16.35 15.61 22.35
N ALA A 81 15.70 16.06 23.41
CA ALA A 81 15.10 17.38 23.49
C ALA A 81 15.31 17.93 24.91
N PHE A 82 15.57 19.22 25.01
CA PHE A 82 15.74 19.92 26.29
C PHE A 82 14.45 20.66 26.65
N GLY A 83 14.13 20.74 27.95
CA GLY A 83 13.04 21.61 28.41
C GLY A 83 11.65 21.25 27.87
N ILE A 84 11.36 19.96 27.66
CA ILE A 84 10.01 19.50 27.23
C ILE A 84 8.92 19.98 28.21
N GLN A 85 9.28 20.25 29.47
CA GLN A 85 8.37 20.69 30.51
C GLN A 85 8.80 22.07 31.08
N ASN A 86 8.10 23.12 30.65
CA ASN A 86 8.31 24.49 31.13
C ASN A 86 7.29 24.92 32.20
N ASP A 87 6.22 24.15 32.39
CA ASP A 87 5.12 24.53 33.26
C ASP A 87 5.32 24.01 34.70
N LYS A 88 5.16 24.91 35.67
CA LYS A 88 5.27 24.61 37.11
C LYS A 88 4.20 23.62 37.59
N ASN A 89 3.02 23.68 36.96
CA ASN A 89 1.88 22.81 37.27
C ASN A 89 1.54 22.01 36.02
N LEU A 90 1.58 20.69 36.15
CA LEU A 90 1.11 19.78 35.10
C LEU A 90 -0.41 19.70 35.17
N THR A 91 -1.08 20.08 34.09
CA THR A 91 -2.51 19.78 33.89
C THR A 91 -2.63 18.59 32.94
N GLU A 92 -3.58 17.68 33.19
CA GLU A 92 -3.93 16.67 32.19
C GLU A 92 -4.41 17.39 30.92
N ASP A 93 -3.58 17.33 29.87
CA ASP A 93 -3.97 17.79 28.56
C ASP A 93 -4.90 16.74 27.97
N HIS A 94 -6.21 16.93 28.13
CA HIS A 94 -7.23 16.19 27.40
C HIS A 94 -7.10 16.54 25.91
N LEU A 95 -6.12 15.92 25.24
CA LEU A 95 -5.87 15.97 23.80
C LEU A 95 -6.31 17.29 23.18
N LYS A 96 -5.54 18.38 23.37
CA LYS A 96 -5.53 19.44 22.36
C LYS A 96 -5.24 18.75 21.04
N LYS A 97 -6.30 18.56 20.22
CA LYS A 97 -6.22 18.07 18.84
C LYS A 97 -4.97 18.68 18.26
N ARG A 98 -4.00 17.84 17.87
CA ARG A 98 -2.73 18.28 17.27
C ARG A 98 -3.04 19.49 16.41
N LYS A 99 -2.45 20.65 16.70
CA LYS A 99 -2.58 21.80 15.82
C LYS A 99 -2.14 21.31 14.45
N TYR A 100 -3.10 21.08 13.57
CA TYR A 100 -2.81 20.77 12.18
C TYR A 100 -1.83 21.85 11.74
N PHE A 101 -0.71 21.45 11.14
CA PHE A 101 0.20 22.39 10.50
C PHE A 101 -0.66 23.39 9.75
N GLN A 102 -0.54 24.67 10.10
CA GLN A 102 -1.22 25.72 9.34
C GLN A 102 -0.86 25.48 7.89
N ASN A 103 -1.89 25.28 7.06
CA ASN A 103 -1.75 25.04 5.63
C ASN A 103 -0.80 26.11 5.09
N LEU A 104 0.47 25.75 4.88
CA LEU A 104 1.34 26.50 4.02
C LEU A 104 0.60 26.51 2.68
N GLN A 105 0.02 27.64 2.31
CA GLN A 105 -0.61 27.87 1.00
C GLN A 105 0.46 27.89 -0.10
N MET A 106 1.36 26.93 -0.07
CA MET A 106 2.33 26.69 -1.12
C MET A 106 1.64 25.78 -2.11
N GLU A 107 1.56 26.22 -3.36
CA GLU A 107 1.07 25.37 -4.43
C GLU A 107 1.98 24.14 -4.54
N ILE A 108 1.39 22.95 -4.56
CA ILE A 108 2.15 21.70 -4.66
C ILE A 108 3.02 21.75 -5.93
N PRO A 109 4.35 21.59 -5.84
CA PRO A 109 5.22 21.59 -7.01
C PRO A 109 4.74 20.58 -8.07
N GLN A 110 4.78 20.97 -9.35
CA GLN A 110 4.26 20.15 -10.44
C GLN A 110 4.89 18.75 -10.47
N ILE A 111 6.19 18.65 -10.16
CA ILE A 111 6.91 17.37 -10.10
C ILE A 111 6.38 16.45 -9.00
N ALA A 112 5.97 17.00 -7.85
CA ALA A 112 5.35 16.22 -6.78
C ALA A 112 3.96 15.72 -7.21
N LYS A 113 3.18 16.54 -7.93
CA LYS A 113 1.89 16.13 -8.51
C LYS A 113 2.07 14.94 -9.48
N GLU A 114 3.12 14.94 -10.29
CA GLU A 114 3.42 13.84 -11.21
C GLU A 114 3.81 12.54 -10.50
N PHE A 115 4.66 12.61 -9.47
CA PHE A 115 5.01 11.44 -8.67
C PHE A 115 3.80 10.85 -7.94
N ILE A 116 2.97 11.70 -7.34
CA ILE A 116 1.73 11.28 -6.69
C ILE A 116 0.81 10.60 -7.71
N LYS A 117 0.67 11.17 -8.91
CA LYS A 117 -0.12 10.59 -9.99
C LYS A 117 0.39 9.20 -10.40
N ALA A 118 1.70 9.03 -10.56
CA ALA A 118 2.30 7.74 -10.90
C ALA A 118 2.06 6.71 -9.79
N ALA A 119 2.30 7.09 -8.53
CA ALA A 119 2.09 6.21 -7.37
C ALA A 119 0.63 5.75 -7.26
N ILE A 120 -0.33 6.67 -7.46
CA ILE A 120 -1.76 6.35 -7.44
C ILE A 120 -2.12 5.39 -8.58
N LYS A 121 -1.63 5.63 -9.80
CA LYS A 121 -1.87 4.71 -10.93
C LYS A 121 -1.36 3.30 -10.63
N ASP A 122 -0.18 3.18 -10.05
CA ASP A 122 0.40 1.87 -9.68
C ASP A 122 -0.43 1.16 -8.63
N ILE A 123 -0.95 1.89 -7.65
CA ILE A 123 -1.84 1.34 -6.62
C ILE A 123 -3.13 0.84 -7.27
N ILE A 124 -3.80 1.64 -8.11
CA ILE A 124 -5.04 1.23 -8.80
C ILE A 124 -4.80 -0.01 -9.67
N VAL A 125 -3.68 -0.03 -10.42
CA VAL A 125 -3.30 -1.18 -11.26
C VAL A 125 -3.05 -2.44 -10.42
N ARG A 126 -2.51 -2.29 -9.21
CA ARG A 126 -2.30 -3.42 -8.30
C ARG A 126 -3.62 -3.93 -7.75
N GLU A 127 -4.48 -3.04 -7.26
CA GLU A 127 -5.79 -3.40 -6.73
C GLU A 127 -6.66 -4.10 -7.77
N ILE A 128 -6.65 -3.61 -9.02
CA ILE A 128 -7.45 -4.23 -10.07
C ILE A 128 -7.00 -5.66 -10.41
N LYS A 129 -5.68 -5.91 -10.36
CA LYS A 129 -5.13 -7.26 -10.55
C LYS A 129 -5.49 -8.17 -9.38
N THR A 130 -5.42 -7.66 -8.15
CA THR A 130 -5.84 -8.41 -6.95
C THR A 130 -7.32 -8.78 -7.04
N LYS A 131 -8.18 -7.83 -7.40
CA LYS A 131 -9.60 -8.08 -7.61
C LYS A 131 -9.83 -9.12 -8.71
N ALA A 132 -9.19 -8.98 -9.87
CA ALA A 132 -9.27 -9.95 -10.97
C ALA A 132 -8.89 -11.38 -10.54
N ILE A 133 -7.87 -11.52 -9.70
CA ILE A 133 -7.42 -12.82 -9.18
C ILE A 133 -8.46 -13.42 -8.23
N THR A 134 -9.03 -12.61 -7.33
CA THR A 134 -10.07 -13.02 -6.39
C THR A 134 -11.34 -13.43 -7.14
N ASP A 135 -11.80 -12.59 -8.06
CA ASP A 135 -12.99 -12.86 -8.88
C ASP A 135 -12.81 -14.14 -9.71
N ALA A 136 -11.62 -14.37 -10.30
CA ALA A 136 -11.33 -15.59 -11.04
C ALA A 136 -11.34 -16.85 -10.15
N ARG A 137 -10.89 -16.74 -8.90
CA ARG A 137 -10.93 -17.82 -7.92
C ARG A 137 -12.38 -18.16 -7.53
N ASP A 138 -13.17 -17.14 -7.21
CA ASP A 138 -14.56 -17.31 -6.81
C ASP A 138 -15.40 -17.85 -7.96
N PHE A 139 -15.17 -17.37 -9.18
CA PHE A 139 -15.77 -17.90 -10.39
C PHE A 139 -15.45 -19.38 -10.59
N ASN A 140 -14.18 -19.77 -10.48
CA ASN A 140 -13.77 -21.17 -10.65
C ASN A 140 -14.34 -22.08 -9.56
N ASN A 141 -14.48 -21.59 -8.33
CA ASN A 141 -15.07 -22.34 -7.23
C ASN A 141 -16.56 -22.63 -7.48
N LYS A 142 -17.32 -21.65 -8.00
CA LYS A 142 -18.76 -21.79 -8.28
C LYS A 142 -19.06 -22.54 -9.58
N ASN A 143 -18.18 -22.45 -10.57
CA ASN A 143 -18.39 -22.96 -11.93
C ASN A 143 -17.42 -24.08 -12.32
N LYS A 144 -16.90 -24.83 -11.34
CA LYS A 144 -15.91 -25.89 -11.55
C LYS A 144 -16.42 -26.90 -12.59
N GLY A 145 -15.63 -27.10 -13.67
CA GLY A 145 -15.95 -28.05 -14.75
C GLY A 145 -16.98 -27.56 -15.79
N LYS A 146 -17.60 -26.39 -15.61
CA LYS A 146 -18.61 -25.87 -16.55
C LYS A 146 -18.02 -25.12 -17.74
N ILE A 147 -16.79 -24.62 -17.61
CA ILE A 147 -16.12 -23.81 -18.63
C ILE A 147 -14.82 -24.47 -19.11
N THR A 148 -14.58 -24.39 -20.41
CA THR A 148 -13.40 -25.01 -21.04
C THR A 148 -12.22 -24.06 -21.11
N LYS A 149 -11.01 -24.62 -20.94
CA LYS A 149 -9.74 -23.88 -21.06
C LYS A 149 -9.56 -23.22 -22.44
N SER A 150 -10.06 -23.85 -23.49
CA SER A 150 -10.01 -23.33 -24.88
C SER A 150 -10.92 -22.12 -25.06
N LEU A 151 -12.12 -22.12 -24.46
CA LEU A 151 -13.03 -20.97 -24.49
C LEU A 151 -12.42 -19.76 -23.75
N ILE A 152 -11.82 -19.97 -22.57
CA ILE A 152 -11.12 -18.91 -21.84
C ILE A 152 -9.93 -18.35 -22.64
N GLY A 153 -9.14 -19.21 -23.30
CA GLY A 153 -8.04 -18.74 -24.15
C GLY A 153 -8.51 -17.93 -25.36
N ARG A 154 -9.70 -18.23 -25.89
CA ARG A 154 -10.32 -17.45 -26.97
C ARG A 154 -10.79 -16.08 -26.46
N LEU A 155 -11.43 -16.03 -25.29
CA LEU A 155 -11.82 -14.77 -24.64
C LEU A 155 -10.61 -13.89 -24.33
N GLU A 156 -9.54 -14.48 -23.81
CA GLU A 156 -8.26 -13.77 -23.57
C GLU A 156 -7.72 -13.15 -24.87
N SER A 157 -7.83 -13.87 -26.00
CA SER A 157 -7.38 -13.37 -27.30
C SER A 157 -8.26 -12.22 -27.82
N PHE A 158 -9.56 -12.22 -27.51
CA PHE A 158 -10.45 -11.10 -27.84
C PHE A 158 -10.08 -9.84 -27.07
N VAL A 159 -9.75 -9.96 -25.79
CA VAL A 159 -9.28 -8.82 -24.98
C VAL A 159 -7.97 -8.27 -25.56
N LYS A 160 -6.97 -9.13 -25.87
CA LYS A 160 -5.69 -8.69 -26.46
C LYS A 160 -5.86 -7.92 -27.77
N GLY A 161 -6.87 -8.27 -28.57
CA GLY A 161 -7.16 -7.59 -29.82
C GLY A 161 -8.02 -6.33 -29.66
N SER A 162 -8.53 -6.02 -28.46
CA SER A 162 -9.50 -4.94 -28.24
C SER A 162 -8.85 -3.74 -27.57
N THR A 163 -9.16 -2.55 -28.06
CA THR A 163 -8.66 -1.29 -27.51
C THR A 163 -9.53 -0.76 -26.37
N ASP A 164 -10.81 -1.11 -26.37
CA ASP A 164 -11.83 -0.68 -25.41
C ASP A 164 -12.89 -1.78 -25.19
N PHE A 165 -13.78 -1.54 -24.22
CA PHE A 165 -14.87 -2.44 -23.85
C PHE A 165 -15.84 -2.68 -25.02
N GLU A 166 -16.16 -1.64 -25.80
CA GLU A 166 -17.10 -1.75 -26.91
C GLU A 166 -16.57 -2.61 -28.07
N ASN A 167 -15.28 -2.52 -28.39
CA ASN A 167 -14.63 -3.38 -29.37
C ASN A 167 -14.61 -4.84 -28.89
N PHE A 168 -14.36 -5.06 -27.60
CA PHE A 168 -14.46 -6.38 -26.99
C PHE A 168 -15.88 -6.94 -27.08
N LYS A 169 -16.90 -6.15 -26.71
CA LYS A 169 -18.32 -6.52 -26.80
C LYS A 169 -18.74 -6.84 -28.23
N GLY A 170 -18.29 -6.03 -29.20
CA GLY A 170 -18.51 -6.27 -30.62
C GLY A 170 -17.89 -7.58 -31.09
N LYS A 171 -16.67 -7.93 -30.63
CA LYS A 171 -16.00 -9.20 -30.95
C LYS A 171 -16.63 -10.39 -30.26
N LEU A 172 -17.08 -10.23 -29.01
CA LEU A 172 -17.83 -11.22 -28.26
C LEU A 172 -19.11 -11.56 -29.04
N ASN A 173 -19.93 -10.56 -29.34
CA ASN A 173 -21.20 -10.72 -30.03
C ASN A 173 -21.03 -11.30 -31.44
N LYS A 174 -19.98 -10.93 -32.19
CA LYS A 174 -19.76 -11.48 -33.55
C LYS A 174 -19.24 -12.93 -33.55
N ASN A 175 -18.39 -13.31 -32.61
CA ASN A 175 -17.63 -14.58 -32.68
C ASN A 175 -18.12 -15.69 -31.73
N ILE A 176 -18.84 -15.35 -30.65
CA ILE A 176 -19.34 -16.32 -29.66
C ILE A 176 -20.74 -16.86 -29.96
N LEU A 177 -21.41 -16.37 -31.00
CA LEU A 177 -22.73 -16.82 -31.48
C LEU A 177 -22.85 -18.32 -31.87
N ARG A 178 -21.78 -19.11 -31.76
CA ARG A 178 -21.88 -20.58 -31.91
C ARG A 178 -22.50 -21.17 -30.64
N LYS A 179 -23.68 -21.79 -30.76
CA LYS A 179 -24.48 -22.38 -29.66
C LYS A 179 -23.63 -23.00 -28.53
N PRO A 180 -22.66 -23.89 -28.78
CA PRO A 180 -21.93 -24.55 -27.69
C PRO A 180 -21.10 -23.60 -26.80
N ALA A 181 -20.57 -22.52 -27.37
CA ALA A 181 -19.79 -21.54 -26.61
C ALA A 181 -20.71 -20.60 -25.82
N LYS A 182 -21.84 -20.21 -26.42
CA LYS A 182 -22.86 -19.38 -25.76
C LYS A 182 -23.50 -20.12 -24.59
N ASP A 183 -23.90 -21.37 -24.79
CA ASP A 183 -24.49 -22.22 -23.75
C ASP A 183 -23.53 -22.41 -22.56
N GLN A 184 -22.21 -22.52 -22.79
CA GLN A 184 -21.22 -22.60 -21.71
C GLN A 184 -21.15 -21.31 -20.88
N LEU A 185 -21.32 -20.14 -21.51
CA LEU A 185 -21.29 -18.85 -20.81
C LEU A 185 -22.59 -18.59 -20.05
N GLU A 186 -23.75 -18.98 -20.61
CA GLU A 186 -25.06 -18.85 -19.95
C GLU A 186 -25.19 -19.80 -18.75
N ASN A 187 -24.58 -20.99 -18.82
CA ASN A 187 -24.57 -21.97 -17.72
C ASN A 187 -23.60 -21.62 -16.57
N CYS A 188 -22.73 -20.62 -16.76
CA CYS A 188 -21.83 -20.12 -15.72
C CYS A 188 -22.42 -18.86 -15.09
N THR A 189 -22.30 -18.72 -13.77
CA THR A 189 -22.78 -17.53 -13.07
C THR A 189 -21.67 -16.82 -12.31
N ILE A 190 -21.71 -15.50 -12.32
CA ILE A 190 -20.83 -14.62 -11.55
C ILE A 190 -21.68 -13.50 -10.96
N GLU A 191 -21.52 -13.22 -9.66
CA GLU A 191 -22.27 -12.15 -8.98
C GLU A 191 -23.81 -12.18 -9.16
N GLY A 192 -24.40 -13.36 -9.40
CA GLY A 192 -25.84 -13.53 -9.58
C GLY A 192 -26.36 -13.32 -11.01
N MET A 193 -25.49 -12.96 -11.95
CA MET A 193 -25.80 -12.86 -13.39
C MET A 193 -25.12 -13.99 -14.17
N THR A 194 -25.55 -14.22 -15.42
CA THR A 194 -24.85 -15.17 -16.30
C THR A 194 -23.48 -14.60 -16.68
N PHE A 195 -22.52 -15.47 -16.97
CA PHE A 195 -21.19 -15.02 -17.34
C PHE A 195 -21.19 -14.31 -18.70
N TYR A 196 -22.16 -14.63 -19.57
CA TYR A 196 -22.39 -13.87 -20.79
C TYR A 196 -22.81 -12.43 -20.47
N ASP A 197 -23.84 -12.27 -19.63
CA ASP A 197 -24.37 -10.95 -19.26
C ASP A 197 -23.29 -10.11 -18.56
N TYR A 198 -22.52 -10.72 -17.66
CA TYR A 198 -21.38 -10.07 -17.01
C TYR A 198 -20.35 -9.54 -18.01
N LEU A 199 -20.05 -10.28 -19.08
CA LEU A 199 -19.10 -9.84 -20.10
C LEU A 199 -19.67 -8.76 -21.03
N THR A 200 -21.00 -8.62 -21.11
CA THR A 200 -21.67 -7.64 -21.98
C THR A 200 -22.17 -6.39 -21.26
N GLU A 201 -22.41 -6.47 -19.95
CA GLU A 201 -23.04 -5.42 -19.14
C GLU A 201 -22.11 -4.88 -18.05
N SER A 202 -21.17 -5.69 -17.53
CA SER A 202 -20.25 -5.24 -16.49
C SER A 202 -19.07 -4.49 -17.10
N SER A 203 -19.17 -3.15 -17.14
CA SER A 203 -18.01 -2.30 -17.38
C SER A 203 -17.27 -2.06 -16.07
N ILE A 204 -16.02 -2.45 -15.99
CA ILE A 204 -15.19 -2.20 -14.81
C ILE A 204 -14.77 -0.74 -14.83
N GLN A 205 -15.34 0.05 -13.93
CA GLN A 205 -15.01 1.47 -13.80
C GLN A 205 -14.02 1.71 -12.65
N VAL A 206 -13.16 2.71 -12.83
CA VAL A 206 -12.21 3.19 -11.80
C VAL A 206 -12.94 3.56 -10.50
N THR A 207 -14.14 4.10 -10.62
CA THR A 207 -14.99 4.53 -9.49
C THR A 207 -15.37 3.38 -8.57
N ASP A 208 -15.62 2.18 -9.10
CA ASP A 208 -16.00 1.01 -8.30
C ASP A 208 -14.81 0.44 -7.54
N ILE A 209 -13.63 0.46 -8.16
CA ILE A 209 -12.37 0.02 -7.55
C ILE A 209 -11.98 0.95 -6.40
N LEU A 210 -12.07 2.27 -6.63
CA LEU A 210 -11.72 3.28 -5.62
C LEU A 210 -12.63 3.18 -4.39
N LYS A 211 -13.95 2.99 -4.58
CA LYS A 211 -14.92 2.82 -3.49
C LYS A 211 -14.68 1.55 -2.65
N SER A 212 -14.23 0.46 -3.28
CA SER A 212 -14.01 -0.84 -2.62
C SER A 212 -12.70 -0.96 -1.83
N SER A 213 -11.76 -0.03 -2.05
CA SER A 213 -10.41 -0.11 -1.47
C SER A 213 -10.30 0.63 -0.13
N LYS A 214 -9.28 0.28 0.66
CA LYS A 214 -8.82 1.08 1.82
C LYS A 214 -8.43 2.52 1.47
N LEU A 215 -8.46 2.90 0.18
CA LEU A 215 -8.15 4.24 -0.31
C LEU A 215 -9.37 5.16 -0.24
N ASN A 216 -10.55 4.73 0.20
CA ASN A 216 -11.72 5.59 0.29
C ASN A 216 -11.49 6.85 1.18
N SER A 217 -10.58 6.74 2.16
CA SER A 217 -10.10 7.87 2.98
C SER A 217 -9.10 8.77 2.24
N LEU A 218 -8.28 8.22 1.36
CA LEU A 218 -7.30 8.94 0.54
C LEU A 218 -7.92 9.55 -0.73
N SER A 219 -8.98 8.94 -1.26
CA SER A 219 -9.65 9.35 -2.49
C SER A 219 -10.39 10.66 -2.33
N ASN A 220 -11.03 10.89 -1.19
CA ASN A 220 -11.84 12.09 -1.02
C ASN A 220 -10.98 13.36 -0.83
N GLU A 221 -9.80 13.26 -0.22
CA GLU A 221 -8.89 14.41 -0.04
C GLU A 221 -7.92 14.61 -1.21
N LEU A 222 -7.33 13.54 -1.77
CA LEU A 222 -6.28 13.65 -2.80
C LEU A 222 -6.81 13.47 -4.23
N LEU A 223 -7.79 12.60 -4.48
CA LEU A 223 -8.26 12.33 -5.85
C LEU A 223 -9.22 13.42 -6.35
N ILE A 224 -10.15 13.87 -5.52
CA ILE A 224 -11.16 14.86 -5.95
C ILE A 224 -10.54 16.26 -6.19
N ASN A 225 -9.54 16.65 -5.40
CA ASN A 225 -8.95 17.99 -5.49
C ASN A 225 -7.74 18.10 -6.44
N ILE A 226 -7.05 17.00 -6.77
CA ILE A 226 -5.82 17.04 -7.58
C ILE A 226 -6.05 16.49 -9.00
N TYR A 227 -6.87 15.44 -9.18
CA TYR A 227 -7.06 14.83 -10.50
C TYR A 227 -8.31 13.95 -10.58
N ASP A 228 -9.28 14.35 -11.42
CA ASP A 228 -10.47 13.56 -11.72
C ASP A 228 -10.13 12.33 -12.59
N LEU A 229 -9.57 11.28 -11.97
CA LEU A 229 -9.20 10.02 -12.64
C LEU A 229 -10.40 9.30 -13.25
N SER A 230 -11.63 9.62 -12.83
CA SER A 230 -12.85 8.98 -13.34
C SER A 230 -13.10 9.30 -14.81
N LYS A 231 -12.59 10.45 -15.30
CA LYS A 231 -12.75 10.92 -16.68
C LYS A 231 -11.62 10.52 -17.63
N ASP A 232 -10.56 9.86 -17.14
CA ASP A 232 -9.43 9.45 -17.99
C ASP A 232 -9.80 8.17 -18.78
N VAL A 233 -10.39 8.37 -19.97
CA VAL A 233 -10.82 7.30 -20.89
C VAL A 233 -9.67 6.31 -21.19
N LYS A 234 -8.44 6.82 -21.33
CA LYS A 234 -7.27 5.98 -21.64
C LYS A 234 -6.90 5.09 -20.46
N LEU A 235 -6.97 5.62 -19.25
CA LEU A 235 -6.75 4.85 -18.03
C LEU A 235 -7.84 3.79 -17.82
N ASN A 236 -9.12 4.14 -18.04
CA ASN A 236 -10.23 3.19 -17.95
C ASN A 236 -10.05 2.00 -18.92
N ASN A 237 -9.66 2.27 -20.17
CA ASN A 237 -9.40 1.23 -21.16
C ASN A 237 -8.18 0.35 -20.80
N ASP A 238 -7.11 0.94 -20.26
CA ASP A 238 -5.94 0.19 -19.78
C ASP A 238 -6.29 -0.71 -18.58
N LEU A 239 -7.11 -0.21 -17.66
CA LEU A 239 -7.57 -0.98 -16.50
C LEU A 239 -8.51 -2.11 -16.89
N PHE A 240 -9.44 -1.87 -17.80
CA PHE A 240 -10.28 -2.91 -18.41
C PHE A 240 -9.42 -4.05 -18.97
N ASN A 241 -8.44 -3.70 -19.82
CA ASN A 241 -7.54 -4.68 -20.42
C ASN A 241 -6.74 -5.44 -19.35
N LYS A 242 -6.15 -4.73 -18.39
CA LYS A 242 -5.38 -5.34 -17.30
C LYS A 242 -6.22 -6.26 -16.44
N TYR A 243 -7.46 -5.91 -16.14
CA TYR A 243 -8.38 -6.74 -15.39
C TYR A 243 -8.65 -8.04 -16.14
N TYR A 244 -9.23 -7.97 -17.34
CA TYR A 244 -9.71 -9.17 -18.03
C TYR A 244 -8.56 -10.08 -18.47
N LEU A 245 -7.41 -9.53 -18.85
CA LEU A 245 -6.21 -10.34 -19.11
C LEU A 245 -5.75 -11.08 -17.87
N THR A 246 -5.74 -10.42 -16.71
CA THR A 246 -5.35 -11.05 -15.44
C THR A 246 -6.37 -12.10 -15.02
N PHE A 247 -7.66 -11.78 -15.12
CA PHE A 247 -8.78 -12.68 -14.79
C PHE A 247 -8.72 -13.95 -15.64
N PHE A 248 -8.65 -13.84 -16.97
CA PHE A 248 -8.62 -14.99 -17.87
C PHE A 248 -7.34 -15.81 -17.72
N ALA A 249 -6.18 -15.16 -17.59
CA ALA A 249 -4.91 -15.86 -17.38
C ALA A 249 -4.91 -16.66 -16.08
N PHE A 250 -5.44 -16.09 -15.00
CA PHE A 250 -5.52 -16.77 -13.71
C PHE A 250 -6.55 -17.88 -13.71
N LEU A 251 -7.73 -17.65 -14.29
CA LEU A 251 -8.78 -18.67 -14.45
C LEU A 251 -8.26 -19.88 -15.25
N ARG A 252 -7.53 -19.65 -16.34
CA ARG A 252 -6.90 -20.71 -17.15
C ARG A 252 -5.90 -21.54 -16.34
N LYS A 253 -5.16 -20.91 -15.42
CA LYS A 253 -4.24 -21.58 -14.49
C LYS A 253 -4.99 -22.43 -13.48
N LEU A 254 -6.11 -21.95 -12.94
CA LEU A 254 -6.95 -22.68 -12.00
C LEU A 254 -7.59 -23.92 -12.63
N ILE A 255 -8.18 -23.78 -13.83
CA ILE A 255 -8.76 -24.90 -14.58
C ILE A 255 -7.69 -25.97 -14.84
N LYS A 256 -6.50 -25.58 -15.32
CA LYS A 256 -5.38 -26.51 -15.54
C LYS A 256 -4.99 -27.26 -14.26
N LYS A 257 -5.00 -26.58 -13.11
CA LYS A 257 -4.66 -27.22 -11.82
C LYS A 257 -5.72 -28.25 -11.43
N ALA A 258 -7.01 -27.96 -11.64
CA ALA A 258 -8.11 -28.87 -11.37
C ALA A 258 -8.07 -30.13 -12.26
N ASP A 259 -7.73 -29.99 -13.53
CA ASP A 259 -7.59 -31.11 -14.47
C ASP A 259 -6.47 -32.08 -14.06
N VAL A 260 -5.36 -31.55 -13.53
CA VAL A 260 -4.22 -32.37 -13.08
C VAL A 260 -4.50 -33.08 -11.76
N SER A 261 -5.25 -32.46 -10.84
CA SER A 261 -5.65 -33.11 -9.59
C SER A 261 -6.65 -34.25 -9.82
N GLY A 262 -7.66 -34.06 -10.69
CA GLY A 262 -8.64 -35.11 -10.98
C GLY A 262 -8.05 -36.34 -11.68
N LYS A 263 -6.98 -36.17 -12.48
CA LYS A 263 -6.25 -37.30 -13.07
C LYS A 263 -5.39 -38.09 -12.07
N LYS A 264 -5.02 -37.51 -10.94
CA LYS A 264 -4.25 -38.22 -9.90
C LYS A 264 -5.15 -39.05 -8.98
N GLU A 265 -6.38 -38.61 -8.75
CA GLU A 265 -7.36 -39.38 -7.97
C GLU A 265 -7.85 -40.62 -8.74
N ASN A 266 -8.12 -40.50 -10.05
CA ASN A 266 -8.59 -41.62 -10.87
C ASN A 266 -7.52 -42.66 -11.28
N ASN A 267 -6.26 -42.45 -10.93
CA ASN A 267 -5.16 -43.39 -11.23
C ASN A 267 -4.74 -44.21 -9.99
N ASN A 268 -5.46 -44.05 -8.87
CA ASN A 268 -5.22 -44.77 -7.62
C ASN A 268 -6.34 -45.77 -7.27
N ASP A 269 -7.26 -46.03 -8.21
CA ASP A 269 -8.28 -47.09 -8.13
C ASP A 269 -7.93 -48.26 -9.08
#